data_AF-A0A6I4T2D8-F1
#
_entry.id   AF-A0A6I4T2D8-F1
#
_cell.length_a   1.000
_cell.length_b   1.000
_cell.length_c   1.000
_cell.angle_alpha   90.00
_cell.angle_beta   90.00
_cell.angle_gamma   90.00
#
_symmetry.space_group_name_H-M   'P 1'
#
loop_
_entity.id
_entity.type
_entity.pdbx_description
1 polymer ?
#
loop_
_entity_poly.entity_id
_entity_poly.type
_entity_poly.pdbx_seq_one_letter_code
_entity_poly.pdbx_strand_id
1 'polypeptide(L)'
;MQILRTIMWVLVLVALLIFSIFNWDPVEVKIWEGLVLETKIPALVIVAFLAGLIPMWLIYRGTKWRLKRRISHLEQAAITPPPPAQPAPSAQTVQPQSVDPASDPVVAPEHTPDETGPSRI
;
A
#
# COMPACT_ATOMS: atom_id res chain seq x y z
N MET A 1 15.28 -23.09 14.62
CA MET A 1 14.85 -22.00 15.55
C MET A 1 13.63 -22.32 16.40
N GLN A 2 12.97 -23.47 16.22
CA GLN A 2 11.71 -23.77 16.94
C GLN A 2 11.93 -24.05 18.43
N ILE A 3 12.99 -24.79 18.79
CA ILE A 3 13.36 -25.05 20.20
C ILE A 3 13.56 -23.75 20.98
N LEU A 4 14.37 -22.80 20.46
CA LEU A 4 14.62 -21.54 21.16
C LEU A 4 13.34 -20.72 21.33
N ARG A 5 12.50 -20.68 20.30
CA ARG A 5 11.20 -20.02 20.37
C ARG A 5 10.29 -20.67 21.41
N THR A 6 10.28 -22.01 21.51
CA THR A 6 9.51 -22.73 22.52
C THR A 6 10.05 -22.46 23.93
N ILE A 7 11.36 -22.50 24.13
CA ILE A 7 11.99 -22.19 25.43
C ILE A 7 11.64 -20.78 25.88
N MET A 8 11.75 -19.78 24.99
CA MET A 8 11.36 -18.40 25.30
C MET A 8 9.89 -18.31 25.70
N TRP A 9 8.98 -18.97 24.96
CA TRP A 9 7.56 -18.99 25.29
C TRP A 9 7.25 -19.69 26.61
N VAL A 10 7.92 -20.81 26.89
CA VAL A 10 7.79 -21.54 28.15
C VAL A 10 8.26 -20.67 29.30
N LEU A 11 9.39 -19.95 29.16
CA LEU A 11 9.90 -19.05 30.18
C LEU A 11 8.91 -17.91 30.48
N VAL A 12 8.34 -17.28 29.44
CA VAL A 12 7.29 -16.27 29.59
C VAL A 12 6.07 -16.87 30.30
N LEU A 13 5.64 -18.08 29.94
CA LEU A 13 4.46 -18.74 30.53
C LEU A 13 4.69 -19.06 32.02
N VAL A 14 5.87 -19.58 32.38
CA VAL A 14 6.25 -19.85 33.77
C VAL A 14 6.32 -18.54 34.56
N ALA A 15 6.94 -17.49 34.02
CA ALA A 15 7.01 -16.18 34.68
C ALA A 15 5.61 -15.61 34.92
N LEU A 16 4.71 -15.73 33.94
CA LEU A 16 3.32 -15.28 34.04
C LEU A 16 2.54 -16.09 35.08
N LEU A 17 2.76 -17.41 35.14
CA LEU A 17 2.14 -18.27 36.15
C LEU A 17 2.58 -17.88 37.57
N ILE A 18 3.89 -17.70 37.78
CA ILE A 18 4.46 -17.25 39.05
C ILE A 18 3.86 -15.90 39.43
N PHE A 19 3.89 -14.92 38.52
CA PHE A 19 3.29 -13.61 38.74
C PHE A 19 1.80 -13.72 39.12
N SER A 20 1.05 -14.60 38.44
CA SER A 20 -0.37 -14.80 38.70
C SER A 20 -0.63 -15.30 40.12
N ILE A 21 0.11 -16.33 40.55
CA ILE A 21 -0.03 -16.91 41.91
C ILE A 21 0.30 -15.87 42.98
N PHE A 22 1.37 -15.08 42.78
CA PHE A 22 1.80 -14.08 43.76
C PHE A 22 0.91 -12.82 43.80
N ASN A 23 0.14 -12.55 42.74
CA ASN A 23 -0.67 -11.34 42.62
C ASN A 23 -2.16 -11.69 42.48
N TRP A 24 -2.67 -12.64 43.25
CA TRP A 24 -4.07 -13.10 43.14
C TRP A 24 -5.10 -12.14 43.76
N ASP A 25 -4.68 -10.94 44.11
CA ASP A 25 -5.50 -9.94 44.76
C ASP A 25 -6.62 -9.43 43.83
N PRO A 26 -7.86 -9.33 44.35
CA PRO A 26 -8.95 -8.72 43.63
C PRO A 26 -8.70 -7.22 43.48
N VAL A 27 -8.83 -6.72 42.25
CA VAL A 27 -8.77 -5.30 41.93
C VAL A 27 -10.11 -4.85 41.36
N GLU A 28 -10.67 -3.85 42.00
CA GLU A 28 -11.86 -3.15 41.53
C GLU A 28 -11.47 -2.15 40.44
N VAL A 29 -11.91 -2.38 39.21
CA VAL A 29 -11.78 -1.42 38.11
C VAL A 29 -13.12 -0.73 37.88
N LYS A 30 -13.19 0.56 38.21
CA LYS A 30 -14.36 1.40 37.94
C LYS A 30 -14.29 1.89 36.49
N ILE A 31 -15.18 1.39 35.64
CA ILE A 31 -15.21 1.73 34.21
C ILE A 31 -16.15 2.93 33.98
N TRP A 32 -17.20 3.06 34.80
CA TRP A 32 -18.17 4.16 34.79
C TRP A 32 -18.83 4.31 36.17
N GLU A 33 -19.57 5.41 36.40
CA GLU A 33 -20.42 5.57 37.60
C GLU A 33 -21.42 4.40 37.68
N GLY A 34 -21.22 3.51 38.67
CA GLY A 34 -22.04 2.33 38.89
C GLY A 34 -21.56 1.02 38.25
N LEU A 35 -20.54 1.03 37.38
CA LEU A 35 -19.98 -0.20 36.78
C LEU A 35 -18.59 -0.48 37.33
N VAL A 36 -18.55 -1.33 38.36
CA VAL A 36 -17.33 -1.82 38.99
C VAL A 36 -17.10 -3.25 38.50
N LEU A 37 -15.99 -3.45 37.78
CA LEU A 37 -15.56 -4.76 37.35
C LEU A 37 -14.46 -5.24 38.29
N GLU A 38 -14.77 -6.22 39.12
CA GLU A 38 -13.79 -6.92 39.93
C GLU A 38 -13.00 -7.89 39.04
N THR A 39 -11.75 -7.53 38.74
CA THR A 39 -10.83 -8.40 38.00
C THR A 39 -9.57 -8.61 38.81
N LYS A 40 -8.91 -9.75 38.65
CA LYS A 40 -7.64 -10.01 39.34
C LYS A 40 -6.51 -9.26 38.62
N ILE A 41 -5.50 -8.81 39.37
CA ILE A 41 -4.27 -8.19 38.83
C ILE A 41 -3.69 -8.96 37.64
N PRO A 42 -3.60 -10.31 37.64
CA PRO A 42 -2.97 -11.04 36.55
C PRO A 42 -3.76 -10.92 35.24
N ALA A 43 -5.09 -10.82 35.33
CA ALA A 43 -5.94 -10.62 34.16
C ALA A 43 -5.65 -9.26 33.49
N LEU A 44 -5.49 -8.19 34.29
CA LEU A 44 -5.17 -6.87 33.77
C LEU A 44 -3.79 -6.84 33.11
N VAL A 45 -2.79 -7.51 33.68
CA VAL A 45 -1.45 -7.62 33.09
C VAL A 45 -1.49 -8.35 31.76
N ILE A 46 -2.22 -9.47 31.67
CA ILE A 46 -2.41 -10.20 30.42
C ILE A 46 -3.09 -9.29 29.38
N VAL A 47 -4.16 -8.59 29.75
CA VAL A 47 -4.90 -7.71 28.83
C VAL A 47 -4.03 -6.56 28.34
N ALA A 48 -3.29 -5.89 29.23
CA ALA A 48 -2.38 -4.81 28.85
C ALA A 48 -1.24 -5.31 27.96
N PHE A 49 -0.68 -6.47 28.29
CA PHE A 49 0.34 -7.12 27.48
C PHE A 49 -0.19 -7.46 26.08
N LEU A 50 -1.37 -8.06 25.98
CA LEU A 50 -2.01 -8.36 24.71
C LEU A 50 -2.33 -7.07 23.93
N ALA A 51 -2.82 -6.03 24.60
CA ALA A 51 -3.14 -4.75 23.95
C ALA A 51 -1.89 -4.13 23.30
N GLY A 52 -0.71 -4.24 23.92
CA GLY A 52 0.55 -3.82 23.32
C GLY A 52 1.10 -4.79 22.26
N LEU A 53 0.96 -6.10 22.48
CA LEU A 53 1.54 -7.14 21.64
C LEU A 53 0.75 -7.36 20.34
N ILE A 54 -0.58 -7.38 20.40
CA ILE A 54 -1.47 -7.66 19.26
C ILE A 54 -1.19 -6.77 18.05
N PRO A 55 -1.16 -5.43 18.15
CA PRO A 55 -0.94 -4.57 16.99
C PRO A 55 0.44 -4.81 16.37
N MET A 56 1.48 -4.93 17.20
CA MET A 56 2.84 -5.20 16.72
C MET A 56 2.95 -6.58 16.05
N TRP A 57 2.36 -7.60 16.65
CA TRP A 57 2.34 -8.96 16.13
C TRP A 57 1.57 -9.07 14.81
N LEU A 58 0.44 -8.36 14.69
CA LEU A 58 -0.39 -8.36 13.49
C LEU A 58 0.36 -7.74 12.29
N ILE A 59 1.07 -6.63 12.50
CA ILE A 59 1.91 -6.00 11.47
C ILE A 59 3.02 -6.96 11.02
N TYR A 60 3.72 -7.59 11.98
CA TYR A 60 4.77 -8.56 11.67
C TYR A 60 4.23 -9.77 10.89
N ARG A 61 3.04 -10.27 11.25
CA ARG A 61 2.42 -11.41 10.56
C ARG A 61 1.95 -11.02 9.16
N GLY A 62 1.32 -9.84 9.01
CA GLY A 62 0.82 -9.33 7.75
C GLY A 62 1.91 -9.07 6.73
N THR A 63 3.02 -8.46 7.15
CA THR A 63 4.20 -8.23 6.27
C THR A 63 4.76 -9.54 5.74
N LYS A 64 5.02 -10.52 6.61
CA LYS A 64 5.48 -11.86 6.19
C LYS A 64 4.53 -12.53 5.19
N TRP A 65 3.23 -12.42 5.42
CA TRP A 65 2.23 -13.00 4.53
C TRP A 65 2.22 -12.33 3.15
N ARG A 66 2.29 -10.99 3.11
CA ARG A 66 2.36 -10.23 1.86
C ARG A 66 3.62 -10.55 1.06
N LEU A 67 4.78 -10.65 1.74
CA LEU A 67 6.04 -10.99 1.09
C LEU A 67 6.00 -12.41 0.52
N LYS A 68 5.48 -13.38 1.28
CA LYS A 68 5.32 -14.77 0.81
C LYS A 68 4.44 -14.84 -0.44
N ARG A 69 3.30 -14.14 -0.46
CA ARG A 69 2.43 -14.09 -1.64
C ARG A 69 3.12 -13.50 -2.88
N ARG A 70 3.90 -12.43 -2.70
CA ARG A 70 4.64 -11.81 -3.80
C ARG A 70 5.68 -12.76 -4.39
N ILE A 71 6.44 -13.44 -3.54
CA ILE A 71 7.43 -14.43 -3.96
C ILE A 71 6.73 -15.55 -4.75
N SER A 72 5.63 -16.10 -4.22
CA SER A 72 4.89 -17.16 -4.92
C SER A 72 4.33 -16.71 -6.27
N HIS A 73 3.87 -15.47 -6.40
CA HIS A 73 3.44 -14.93 -7.70
C HIS A 73 4.60 -14.80 -8.70
N LEU A 74 5.78 -14.37 -8.24
CA LEU A 74 6.97 -14.26 -9.10
C LEU A 74 7.49 -15.64 -9.51
N GLU A 75 7.48 -16.62 -8.61
CA GLU A 75 7.82 -18.02 -8.91
C GLU A 75 6.86 -18.60 -9.96
N GLN A 76 5.55 -18.37 -9.82
CA GLN A 76 4.57 -18.82 -10.81
C GLN A 76 4.72 -18.13 -12.16
N ALA A 77 5.03 -16.83 -12.19
CA ALA A 77 5.27 -16.10 -13.43
C ALA A 77 6.58 -16.53 -14.12
N ALA A 78 7.59 -16.97 -13.37
CA ALA A 78 8.82 -17.51 -13.92
C ALA A 78 8.65 -18.92 -14.50
N ILE A 79 7.74 -19.73 -13.93
CA ILE A 79 7.46 -21.10 -14.37
C ILE A 79 6.44 -21.12 -15.53
N THR A 80 5.50 -20.17 -15.56
CA THR A 80 4.46 -20.11 -16.59
C THR A 80 5.02 -19.40 -17.82
N PRO A 81 5.09 -20.07 -19.00
CA PRO A 81 5.51 -19.41 -20.23
C PRO A 81 4.57 -18.23 -20.54
N PRO A 82 5.09 -17.09 -21.04
CA PRO A 82 4.23 -15.98 -21.43
C PRO A 82 3.17 -16.48 -22.42
N PRO A 83 1.91 -16.03 -22.30
CA PRO A 83 0.89 -16.39 -23.28
C PRO A 83 1.38 -15.99 -24.67
N PRO A 84 1.07 -16.79 -25.71
CA PRO A 84 1.46 -16.47 -27.08
C PRO A 84 0.99 -15.07 -27.42
N ALA A 85 1.88 -14.26 -27.99
CA ALA A 85 1.59 -12.88 -28.35
C ALA A 85 0.30 -12.84 -29.18
N GLN A 86 -0.74 -12.19 -28.64
CA GLN A 86 -1.89 -11.84 -29.46
C GLN A 86 -1.39 -10.89 -30.55
N PRO A 87 -1.78 -11.10 -31.83
CA PRO A 87 -1.43 -10.19 -32.89
C PRO A 87 -1.82 -8.77 -32.48
N ALA A 88 -0.85 -7.86 -32.43
CA ALA A 88 -1.14 -6.46 -32.18
C ALA A 88 -2.17 -5.99 -33.21
N PRO A 89 -3.22 -5.25 -32.81
CA PRO A 89 -4.02 -4.50 -33.77
C PRO A 89 -3.05 -3.64 -34.56
N SER A 90 -2.98 -3.86 -35.87
CA SER A 90 -2.08 -3.14 -36.76
C SER A 90 -2.21 -1.65 -36.47
N ALA A 91 -1.12 -1.04 -35.99
CA ALA A 91 -1.01 0.40 -35.93
C ALA A 91 -1.25 0.89 -37.36
N GLN A 92 -2.38 1.56 -37.60
CA GLN A 92 -2.63 2.24 -38.85
C GLN A 92 -1.50 3.26 -39.01
N THR A 93 -0.58 2.97 -39.94
CA THR A 93 0.42 3.93 -40.39
C THR A 93 -0.35 5.14 -40.90
N VAL A 94 -0.26 6.26 -40.20
CA VAL A 94 -0.71 7.55 -40.73
C VAL A 94 0.14 7.81 -41.97
N GLN A 95 -0.45 7.60 -43.14
CA GLN A 95 0.19 7.78 -44.43
C GLN A 95 0.48 9.28 -44.59
N PRO A 96 1.71 9.71 -44.90
CA PRO A 96 2.00 11.12 -45.13
C PRO A 96 1.15 11.58 -46.33
N GLN A 97 0.29 12.57 -46.10
CA GLN A 97 -0.43 13.23 -47.18
C GLN A 97 0.60 13.88 -48.10
N SER A 98 0.74 13.33 -49.30
CA SER A 98 1.46 13.96 -50.41
C SER A 98 0.79 15.28 -50.73
N VAL A 99 1.47 16.38 -50.41
CA VAL A 99 1.11 17.72 -50.87
C VAL A 99 1.38 17.73 -52.37
N ASP A 100 0.32 17.78 -53.16
CA ASP A 100 0.36 17.81 -54.62
C ASP A 100 0.94 19.17 -55.10
N PRO A 101 2.07 19.21 -55.81
CA PRO A 101 2.67 20.46 -56.26
C PRO A 101 2.34 20.70 -57.74
N ALA A 102 1.13 21.13 -58.05
CA ALA A 102 0.82 21.72 -59.36
C ALA A 102 -0.56 22.38 -59.41
N SER A 103 -0.62 23.67 -59.14
CA SER A 103 -1.57 24.58 -59.77
C SER A 103 -0.87 25.93 -59.88
N ASP A 104 -0.34 26.17 -61.07
CA ASP A 104 0.52 27.28 -61.46
C ASP A 104 -0.17 28.67 -61.40
N PRO A 105 0.59 29.77 -61.51
CA PRO A 105 0.30 31.10 -60.99
C PRO A 105 -0.48 31.97 -61.98
N VAL A 106 -1.38 32.84 -61.50
CA VAL A 106 -1.92 33.94 -62.30
C VAL A 106 -2.15 35.18 -61.41
N VAL A 107 -1.22 36.13 -61.56
CA VAL A 107 -1.42 37.58 -61.76
C VAL A 107 -2.03 38.43 -60.62
N ALA A 108 -1.14 39.20 -59.99
CA ALA A 108 -1.44 40.48 -59.34
C ALA A 108 -1.81 41.57 -60.39
N PRO A 109 -2.59 42.58 -60.01
CA PRO A 109 -1.98 43.88 -59.74
C PRO A 109 -2.55 44.49 -58.43
N GLU A 110 -1.72 44.91 -57.48
CA GLU A 110 -1.07 46.23 -57.37
C GLU A 110 -2.00 47.33 -56.81
N HIS A 111 -1.40 48.18 -55.94
CA HIS A 111 -1.89 49.43 -55.32
C HIS A 111 -2.60 49.27 -53.95
N THR A 112 -2.15 49.87 -52.84
CA THR A 112 -1.16 50.95 -52.60
C THR A 112 -0.72 50.89 -51.13
N PRO A 113 0.53 51.28 -50.79
CA PRO A 113 0.99 51.41 -49.42
C PRO A 113 0.62 52.79 -48.84
N ASP A 114 0.23 52.83 -47.57
CA ASP A 114 0.27 54.06 -46.75
C ASP A 114 0.29 53.61 -45.28
N GLU A 115 1.44 53.71 -44.61
CA GLU A 115 1.90 54.89 -43.86
C GLU A 115 1.28 55.01 -42.46
N THR A 116 2.19 54.86 -41.49
CA THR A 116 2.46 55.88 -40.47
C THR A 116 1.28 56.27 -39.55
N GLY A 117 1.32 55.78 -38.30
CA GLY A 117 0.64 56.46 -37.19
C GLY A 117 1.13 57.92 -37.06
N PRO A 118 0.39 58.86 -36.46
CA PRO A 118 0.19 58.84 -35.00
C PRO A 118 -1.07 59.56 -34.47
N SER A 119 -1.17 59.58 -33.13
CA SER A 119 -1.71 60.70 -32.30
C SER A 119 -3.21 60.90 -32.05
N ARG A 120 -3.45 61.34 -30.81
CA ARG A 120 -4.67 61.84 -30.12
C ARG A 120 -5.59 60.74 -29.55
N ILE A 121 -5.99 60.78 -28.28
CA ILE A 121 -6.26 61.90 -27.35
C ILE A 121 -5.78 61.54 -25.94
#